data_AF-A0A316VNI0-F1
#
_entry.id   AF-A0A316VNI0-F1
#
_cell.length_a   1.000
_cell.length_b   1.000
_cell.length_c   1.000
_cell.angle_alpha   90.00
_cell.angle_beta   90.00
_cell.angle_gamma   90.00
#
_symmetry.space_group_name_H-M   'P 1'
#
loop_
_entity.id
_entity.type
_entity.pdbx_description
1 polymer ?
#
loop_
_entity_poly.entity_id
_entity_poly.type
_entity_poly.pdbx_seq_one_letter_code
_entity_poly.pdbx_strand_id
1 'polypeptide(L)'
;MTLFIFCYALGLGIIPWLVQSEVFPTKFRSIGGGLATATNWCANLIVAATYLDLVKAISAAGTFWIYSTVAAASWLFTWFMLPEMAGVDLSDADRGNLFGSQHIRPYAPSSSSSPYEPLPAEDFEAGSDVDAADEARRASPTSRPSR
;
A
#
# COMPACT_ATOMS: atom_id res chain seq x y z
N MET A 1 21.50 -19.43 -9.32
CA MET A 1 21.25 -18.43 -8.25
C MET A 1 21.00 -17.04 -8.84
N THR A 2 21.94 -16.45 -9.59
CA THR A 2 21.79 -15.08 -10.14
C THR A 2 20.59 -14.89 -11.08
N LEU A 3 20.36 -15.83 -12.01
CA LEU A 3 19.20 -15.78 -12.90
C LEU A 3 17.87 -15.88 -12.13
N PHE A 4 17.82 -16.73 -11.10
CA PHE A 4 16.65 -16.86 -10.23
C PHE A 4 16.34 -15.54 -9.51
N ILE A 5 17.35 -14.92 -8.91
CA ILE A 5 17.18 -13.63 -8.20
C ILE A 5 16.74 -12.53 -9.17
N PHE A 6 17.30 -12.49 -10.38
CA PHE A 6 16.94 -11.51 -11.41
C PHE A 6 15.47 -11.66 -11.84
N CYS A 7 15.04 -12.87 -12.18
CA CYS A 7 13.64 -13.13 -12.53
C CYS A 7 12.68 -12.86 -11.37
N TYR A 8 13.08 -13.21 -10.14
CA TYR A 8 12.31 -12.91 -8.94
C TYR A 8 12.15 -11.39 -8.75
N ALA A 9 13.23 -10.62 -8.87
CA ALA A 9 13.20 -9.18 -8.68
C ALA A 9 12.30 -8.46 -9.69
N LEU A 10 12.31 -8.88 -10.96
CA LEU A 10 11.49 -8.27 -12.00
C LEU A 10 10.03 -8.74 -11.99
N GLY A 11 9.78 -9.97 -11.54
CA GLY A 11 8.43 -10.55 -11.51
C GLY A 11 7.81 -10.46 -10.13
N LEU A 12 7.89 -11.58 -9.40
CA LEU A 12 7.21 -11.79 -8.11
C LEU A 12 7.63 -10.79 -7.01
N GLY A 13 8.80 -10.18 -7.13
CA GLY A 13 9.33 -9.22 -6.17
C GLY A 13 8.67 -7.86 -6.23
N ILE A 14 8.20 -7.41 -7.40
CA ILE A 14 7.63 -6.07 -7.59
C ILE A 14 6.16 -6.08 -8.04
N ILE A 15 5.77 -7.05 -8.87
CA ILE A 15 4.42 -7.09 -9.47
C ILE A 15 3.31 -7.14 -8.40
N PRO A 16 3.36 -7.98 -7.35
CA PRO A 16 2.27 -8.02 -6.37
C PRO A 16 2.06 -6.69 -5.64
N TRP A 17 3.15 -5.98 -5.33
CA TRP A 17 3.08 -4.66 -4.69
C TRP A 17 2.53 -3.60 -5.63
N LEU A 18 2.90 -3.67 -6.91
CA LEU A 18 2.38 -2.77 -7.94
C LEU A 18 0.88 -3.00 -8.15
N VAL A 19 0.46 -4.25 -8.35
CA VAL A 19 -0.94 -4.63 -8.55
C VAL A 19 -1.79 -4.23 -7.34
N GLN A 20 -1.30 -4.45 -6.11
CA GLN A 20 -1.94 -3.95 -4.89
C GLN A 20 -2.16 -2.43 -4.93
N SER A 21 -1.24 -1.69 -5.54
CA SER A 21 -1.34 -0.23 -5.66
C SER A 21 -2.23 0.24 -6.81
N GLU A 22 -2.66 -0.62 -7.74
CA GLU A 22 -3.46 -0.27 -8.93
C GLU A 22 -4.90 -0.82 -8.86
N VAL A 23 -5.11 -1.96 -8.21
CA VAL A 23 -6.41 -2.65 -8.16
C VAL A 23 -7.46 -1.94 -7.31
N PHE A 24 -7.05 -1.25 -6.25
CA PHE A 24 -8.01 -0.66 -5.33
C PHE A 24 -8.50 0.74 -5.79
N PRO A 25 -9.79 1.06 -5.67
CA PRO A 25 -10.29 2.43 -5.84
C PRO A 25 -9.80 3.34 -4.71
N THR A 26 -9.68 4.65 -4.98
CA THR A 26 -9.09 5.65 -4.07
C THR A 26 -9.75 5.63 -2.68
N LYS A 27 -11.07 5.41 -2.64
CA LYS A 27 -11.86 5.36 -1.39
C LYS A 27 -11.52 4.16 -0.49
N PHE A 28 -11.07 3.04 -1.06
CA PHE A 28 -10.81 1.81 -0.31
C PHE A 28 -9.34 1.38 -0.36
N ARG A 29 -8.45 2.15 -0.99
CA ARG A 29 -7.04 1.82 -1.20
C ARG A 29 -6.28 1.54 0.11
N SER A 30 -6.56 2.29 1.17
CA SER A 30 -5.90 2.10 2.48
C SER A 30 -6.30 0.78 3.15
N ILE A 31 -7.59 0.44 3.16
CA ILE A 31 -8.11 -0.79 3.76
C ILE A 31 -7.75 -2.00 2.90
N GLY A 32 -7.94 -1.92 1.58
CA GLY A 32 -7.58 -3.00 0.64
C GLY A 32 -6.09 -3.29 0.64
N GLY A 33 -5.26 -2.24 0.61
CA GLY A 33 -3.81 -2.36 0.74
C GLY A 33 -3.39 -2.94 2.10
N GLY A 34 -4.00 -2.48 3.19
CA GLY A 34 -3.72 -3.02 4.53
C GLY A 34 -4.03 -4.51 4.64
N LEU A 35 -5.19 -4.94 4.11
CA LEU A 35 -5.60 -6.34 4.13
C LEU A 35 -4.67 -7.21 3.26
N ALA A 36 -4.31 -6.75 2.06
CA ALA A 36 -3.38 -7.45 1.17
C ALA A 36 -2.01 -7.65 1.84
N THR A 37 -1.45 -6.59 2.45
CA THR A 37 -0.19 -6.66 3.20
C THR A 37 -0.33 -7.59 4.41
N ALA A 38 -1.43 -7.51 5.16
CA ALA A 38 -1.66 -8.41 6.30
C ALA A 38 -1.71 -9.88 5.87
N THR A 39 -2.41 -10.21 4.78
CA THR A 39 -2.44 -11.57 4.23
C THR A 39 -1.04 -12.04 3.82
N ASN A 40 -0.23 -11.17 3.20
CA ASN A 40 1.16 -11.49 2.86
C ASN A 40 1.99 -11.85 4.10
N TRP A 41 1.94 -11.02 5.15
CA TRP A 41 2.65 -11.28 6.39
C TRP A 41 2.14 -12.53 7.11
N CYS A 42 0.83 -12.77 7.12
CA CYS A 42 0.26 -13.99 7.67
C CYS A 42 0.76 -15.24 6.93
N ALA A 43 0.79 -15.22 5.59
CA ALA A 43 1.33 -16.32 4.80
C ALA A 43 2.82 -16.55 5.11
N ASN A 44 3.60 -15.47 5.23
CA ASN A 44 5.02 -15.55 5.60
C ASN A 44 5.21 -16.17 7.00
N LEU A 45 4.40 -15.78 7.99
CA LEU A 45 4.41 -16.37 9.33
C LEU A 45 4.07 -17.87 9.31
N ILE A 46 3.06 -18.27 8.53
CA ILE A 46 2.69 -19.68 8.39
C ILE A 46 3.85 -20.47 7.79
N VAL A 47 4.48 -19.98 6.72
CA VAL A 47 5.65 -20.63 6.11
C VAL A 47 6.80 -20.72 7.10
N ALA A 48 7.13 -19.63 7.79
CA ALA A 48 8.20 -19.60 8.79
C ALA A 48 7.97 -20.60 9.93
N ALA A 49 6.73 -20.70 10.44
CA ALA A 49 6.37 -21.63 11.50
C ALA A 49 6.39 -23.09 11.03
N THR A 50 5.87 -23.36 9.83
CA THR A 50 5.71 -24.74 9.31
C THR A 50 6.98 -25.30 8.67
N TYR A 51 7.90 -24.45 8.20
CA TYR A 51 9.08 -24.89 7.46
C TYR A 51 9.99 -25.82 8.27
N LEU A 52 10.35 -25.46 9.51
CA LEU A 52 11.23 -26.28 10.34
C LEU A 52 10.61 -27.66 10.64
N ASP A 53 9.30 -27.70 10.89
CA ASP A 53 8.60 -28.93 11.23
C ASP A 53 8.49 -29.86 10.00
N LEU A 54 8.22 -29.31 8.82
CA LEU A 54 8.19 -30.08 7.57
C LEU A 54 9.57 -30.63 7.18
N VAL A 55 10.62 -29.83 7.35
CA VAL A 55 12.01 -30.26 7.06
C VAL A 55 12.42 -31.43 7.96
N LYS A 56 12.01 -31.42 9.24
CA LYS A 56 12.26 -32.52 10.18
C LYS A 56 11.46 -33.79 9.85
N ALA A 57 10.24 -33.64 9.33
CA ALA A 57 9.34 -34.75 9.05
C ALA A 57 9.66 -35.52 7.76
N ILE A 58 10.08 -34.83 6.69
CA ILE A 58 10.28 -35.44 5.36
C ILE A 58 11.74 -35.30 4.93
N SER A 59 12.13 -34.10 4.51
CA SER A 59 13.49 -33.63 4.24
C SER A 59 13.39 -32.22 3.65
N ALA A 60 14.51 -31.50 3.55
CA ALA A 60 14.52 -30.21 2.87
C ALA A 60 13.99 -30.29 1.43
N ALA A 61 14.37 -31.32 0.67
CA ALA A 61 13.93 -31.49 -0.72
C ALA A 61 12.41 -31.73 -0.82
N GLY A 62 11.83 -32.55 0.08
CA GLY A 62 10.39 -32.80 0.10
C GLY A 62 9.59 -31.54 0.45
N THR A 63 10.07 -30.77 1.41
CA THR A 63 9.47 -29.49 1.80
C THR A 63 9.48 -28.47 0.65
N PHE A 64 10.58 -28.39 -0.11
CA PHE A 64 10.67 -27.53 -1.29
C PHE A 64 9.63 -27.89 -2.36
N TRP A 65 9.41 -29.18 -2.63
CA TRP A 65 8.38 -29.60 -3.57
C TRP A 65 6.97 -29.22 -3.13
N ILE A 66 6.65 -29.35 -1.83
CA ILE A 66 5.35 -28.92 -1.28
C ILE A 66 5.14 -27.42 -1.46
N TYR A 67 6.11 -26.58 -1.09
CA TYR A 67 5.96 -25.14 -1.29
C TYR A 67 5.96 -24.76 -2.78
N SER A 68 6.68 -25.50 -3.63
CA SER A 68 6.66 -25.27 -5.07
C SER A 68 5.30 -25.58 -5.71
N THR A 69 4.58 -26.62 -5.25
CA THR A 69 3.24 -26.91 -5.77
C THR A 69 2.22 -25.86 -5.32
N VAL A 70 2.31 -25.40 -4.08
CA VAL A 70 1.49 -24.28 -3.59
C VAL A 70 1.76 -23.01 -4.40
N ALA A 71 3.03 -22.68 -4.63
CA ALA A 71 3.41 -21.52 -5.44
C ALA A 71 2.92 -21.63 -6.90
N ALA A 72 3.01 -22.81 -7.52
CA ALA A 72 2.51 -23.05 -8.86
C ALA A 72 0.98 -22.92 -8.94
N ALA A 73 0.26 -23.42 -7.92
CA ALA A 73 -1.20 -23.25 -7.82
C ALA A 73 -1.59 -21.77 -7.64
N SER A 74 -0.87 -21.01 -6.82
CA SER A 74 -1.07 -19.57 -6.68
C SER A 74 -0.81 -18.82 -7.97
N TRP A 75 0.24 -19.19 -8.72
CA TRP A 75 0.52 -18.59 -10.03
C TRP A 75 -0.61 -18.86 -11.03
N LEU A 76 -1.10 -20.10 -11.09
CA LEU A 76 -2.22 -20.47 -11.97
C LEU A 76 -3.52 -19.75 -11.58
N PHE A 77 -3.78 -19.61 -10.28
CA PHE A 77 -4.92 -18.85 -9.77
C PHE A 77 -4.86 -17.39 -10.21
N THR A 78 -3.69 -16.74 -10.07
CA THR A 78 -3.47 -15.36 -10.52
C THR A 78 -3.69 -15.24 -12.03
N TRP A 79 -3.22 -16.21 -12.82
CA TRP A 79 -3.40 -16.21 -14.27
C TRP A 79 -4.88 -16.21 -14.71
N PHE A 80 -5.76 -16.89 -13.97
CA PHE A 80 -7.18 -16.96 -14.32
C PHE A 80 -8.03 -15.86 -13.67
N MET A 81 -7.72 -15.43 -12.44
CA MET A 81 -8.54 -14.48 -11.70
C MET A 81 -8.10 -13.03 -11.84
N LEU A 82 -6.85 -12.76 -12.24
CA LEU A 82 -6.37 -11.39 -12.43
C LEU A 82 -6.55 -11.00 -13.90
N PRO A 83 -7.58 -10.20 -14.27
CA PRO A 83 -7.66 -9.62 -15.59
C PRO A 83 -6.46 -8.66 -15.81
N GLU A 84 -6.04 -8.50 -17.06
CA GLU A 84 -4.93 -7.60 -17.41
C GLU A 84 -5.27 -6.16 -16.96
N MET A 85 -4.59 -5.67 -15.93
CA MET A 85 -4.81 -4.33 -15.35
C MET A 85 -4.04 -3.23 -16.11
N ALA A 86 -3.18 -3.61 -17.06
CA ALA A 86 -2.33 -2.70 -17.80
C ALA A 86 -3.17 -1.75 -18.68
N GLY A 87 -3.18 -0.46 -18.32
CA GLY A 87 -3.85 0.60 -19.08
C GLY A 87 -5.21 1.04 -18.57
N VAL A 88 -5.63 0.57 -17.38
CA VAL A 88 -6.84 1.09 -16.72
C VAL A 88 -6.49 2.33 -15.91
N ASP A 89 -7.16 3.45 -16.21
CA ASP A 89 -7.00 4.68 -15.45
C ASP A 89 -7.62 4.53 -14.04
N LEU A 90 -7.02 5.13 -13.01
CA LEU A 90 -7.53 5.08 -11.62
C LEU A 90 -8.99 5.56 -11.54
N SER A 91 -9.37 6.46 -12.45
CA SER A 91 -10.76 6.91 -12.69
C SER A 91 -11.75 5.77 -12.95
N ASP A 92 -11.34 4.75 -13.70
CA ASP A 92 -12.22 3.67 -14.16
C ASP A 92 -12.36 2.58 -13.09
N ALA A 93 -11.32 2.41 -12.25
CA ALA A 93 -11.39 1.66 -11.01
C ALA A 93 -12.36 2.28 -9.99
N ASP A 94 -12.35 3.60 -9.85
CA ASP A 94 -13.28 4.34 -8.97
C ASP A 94 -14.73 4.33 -9.49
N ARG A 95 -14.96 4.16 -10.80
CA ARG A 95 -16.30 4.14 -11.42
C ARG A 95 -16.95 2.75 -11.50
N GLY A 96 -16.28 1.68 -11.06
CA GLY A 96 -16.82 0.32 -11.09
C GLY A 96 -16.80 -0.35 -12.47
N ASN A 97 -16.08 0.22 -13.44
CA ASN A 97 -16.00 -0.27 -14.81
C ASN A 97 -14.77 -1.16 -15.08
N LEU A 98 -14.09 -1.67 -14.04
CA LEU A 98 -12.94 -2.58 -14.14
C LEU A 98 -13.21 -3.84 -15.00
N PHE A 99 -14.47 -4.23 -15.16
CA PHE A 99 -14.90 -5.37 -15.97
C PHE A 99 -15.70 -4.97 -17.23
N GLY A 100 -15.88 -3.67 -17.48
CA GLY A 100 -16.73 -3.12 -18.53
C GLY A 100 -15.95 -2.52 -19.70
N SER A 101 -16.09 -3.14 -20.88
CA SER A 101 -15.70 -2.68 -22.22
C SER A 101 -14.77 -1.46 -22.33
N GLN A 102 -13.52 -1.77 -22.65
CA GLN A 102 -12.44 -0.90 -23.13
C GLN A 102 -12.97 0.22 -24.03
N HIS A 103 -13.06 1.43 -23.50
CA HIS A 103 -13.11 2.64 -24.31
C HIS A 103 -11.88 3.46 -23.93
N ILE A 104 -10.75 3.16 -24.58
CA ILE A 104 -9.53 3.97 -24.50
C ILE A 104 -9.93 5.38 -24.93
N ARG A 105 -10.15 6.27 -23.97
CA ARG A 105 -10.28 7.69 -24.27
C ARG A 105 -8.86 8.17 -24.55
N PRO A 106 -8.59 8.76 -25.73
CA PRO A 106 -7.33 9.45 -25.95
C PRO A 106 -7.13 10.43 -24.80
N TYR A 107 -5.96 10.41 -24.17
CA TYR A 107 -5.57 11.43 -23.19
C TYR A 107 -5.77 12.80 -23.85
N ALA A 108 -6.86 13.47 -23.48
CA ALA A 108 -7.08 14.86 -23.83
C ALA A 108 -6.28 15.66 -22.81
N PRO A 109 -5.21 16.38 -23.21
CA PRO A 109 -4.59 17.32 -22.30
C PRO A 109 -5.69 18.25 -21.85
N SER A 110 -5.96 18.29 -20.55
CA SER A 110 -6.86 19.27 -19.99
C SER A 110 -6.31 20.63 -20.39
N SER A 111 -6.98 21.32 -21.31
CA SER A 111 -6.70 22.71 -21.64
C SER A 111 -7.07 23.66 -20.48
N SER A 112 -7.11 23.14 -19.25
CA SER A 112 -7.19 23.92 -18.04
C SER A 112 -5.79 24.41 -17.72
N SER A 113 -5.44 25.55 -18.31
CA SER A 113 -4.95 26.66 -17.49
C SER A 113 -6.04 26.99 -16.45
N SER A 114 -6.33 26.06 -15.55
CA SER A 114 -7.00 26.42 -14.30
C SER A 114 -5.95 27.25 -13.60
N PRO A 115 -6.20 28.54 -13.32
CA PRO A 115 -5.42 29.21 -12.32
C PRO A 115 -5.45 28.28 -11.11
N TYR A 116 -4.28 27.97 -10.56
CA TYR A 116 -4.21 27.44 -9.22
C TYR A 116 -4.92 28.48 -8.37
N GLU A 117 -6.20 28.29 -8.07
CA GLU A 117 -6.89 29.11 -7.09
C GLU A 117 -6.30 28.65 -5.77
N PRO A 118 -5.44 29.47 -5.13
CA PRO A 118 -4.83 29.06 -3.88
C PRO A 118 -5.98 28.77 -2.93
N LEU A 119 -5.96 27.60 -2.31
CA LEU A 119 -6.84 27.35 -1.17
C LEU A 119 -6.73 28.58 -0.25
N PRO A 120 -7.84 29.21 0.15
CA PRO A 120 -7.80 30.28 1.13
C PRO A 120 -6.92 29.81 2.27
N ALA A 121 -5.96 30.64 2.65
CA ALA A 121 -5.09 30.39 3.79
C ALA A 121 -5.93 30.53 5.07
N GLU A 122 -6.90 29.65 5.26
CA GLU A 122 -7.59 29.48 6.52
C GLU A 122 -6.77 28.47 7.33
N ASP A 123 -6.02 29.06 8.26
CA ASP A 123 -5.80 28.54 9.60
C ASP A 123 -4.77 27.41 9.76
N PHE A 124 -3.69 27.46 8.99
CA PHE A 124 -2.40 26.96 9.49
C PHE A 124 -1.77 28.02 10.42
N GLU A 125 -2.47 28.41 11.48
CA GLU A 125 -1.81 28.93 12.67
C GLU A 125 -1.08 27.74 13.31
N ALA A 126 0.16 27.57 12.87
CA ALA A 126 1.16 26.79 13.59
C ALA A 126 1.08 27.17 15.06
N GLY A 127 0.90 26.18 15.94
CA GLY A 127 0.76 26.38 17.37
C GLY A 127 1.92 27.13 18.03
N SER A 128 1.88 28.46 17.98
CA SER A 128 2.73 29.38 18.74
C SER A 128 2.03 29.93 19.98
N ASP A 129 0.70 29.83 20.04
CA ASP A 129 -0.07 30.42 21.14
C ASP A 129 -0.06 29.57 22.43
N VAL A 130 0.22 28.27 22.32
CA VAL A 130 0.33 27.39 23.50
C VAL A 130 1.64 27.63 24.26
N ASP A 131 2.73 27.92 23.54
CA ASP A 131 4.04 28.21 24.15
C ASP A 131 4.09 29.65 24.72
N ALA A 132 3.48 30.62 24.07
CA ALA A 132 3.43 32.00 24.57
C ALA A 132 2.62 32.15 25.87
N ALA A 133 1.54 31.37 26.01
CA ALA A 133 0.72 31.36 27.23
C ALA A 133 1.45 30.71 28.42
N ASP A 134 2.27 29.67 28.19
CA ASP A 134 3.02 28.97 29.24
C ASP A 134 4.26 29.77 29.67
N GLU A 135 4.87 30.52 28.75
CA GLU A 135 5.99 31.44 29.04
C GLU A 135 5.54 32.68 29.84
N ALA A 136 4.37 33.25 29.52
CA ALA A 136 3.77 34.33 30.32
C ALA A 136 3.42 33.88 31.75
N ARG A 137 3.09 32.60 31.95
CA ARG A 137 2.82 32.03 33.28
C ARG A 137 4.09 31.80 34.10
N ARG A 138 5.22 31.52 33.46
CA ARG A 138 6.54 31.36 34.10
C ARG A 138 7.25 32.69 34.38
N ALA A 139 6.92 33.77 33.67
CA ALA A 139 7.64 35.04 33.74
C ALA A 139 7.12 36.04 34.80
N SER A 140 6.14 35.69 35.64
CA SER A 140 5.64 36.60 36.70
C SER A 140 6.43 36.44 38.01
N PRO A 141 7.22 37.46 38.45
CA PRO A 141 7.84 37.48 39.77
C PRO A 141 6.80 37.88 40.81
N THR A 142 6.81 37.15 41.93
CA THR A 142 5.99 37.31 43.13
C THR A 142 5.78 38.77 43.60
N SER A 143 4.55 39.15 43.96
CA SER A 143 4.33 40.16 45.00
C SER A 143 3.30 39.68 46.02
N ARG A 144 3.81 39.30 47.19
CA ARG A 144 3.06 38.96 48.40
C ARG A 144 2.85 40.28 49.16
N PRO A 145 1.62 40.78 49.39
CA PRO A 145 1.43 41.87 50.33
C PRO A 145 1.24 41.29 51.73
N SER A 146 2.06 41.81 52.65
CA SER A 146 1.98 41.62 54.09
C SER A 146 0.66 42.14 54.66
N ARG A 147 -0.01 41.32 55.46
CA ARG A 147 -0.70 41.71 56.69
C ARG A 147 -0.83 40.52 57.61
#